data_AF-A0A0J6BJZ4-F1
#
_entry.id   AF-A0A0J6BJZ4-F1
#
_cell.length_a   1.000
_cell.length_b   1.000
_cell.length_c   1.000
_cell.angle_alpha   90.00
_cell.angle_beta   90.00
_cell.angle_gamma   90.00
#
_symmetry.space_group_name_H-M   'P 1'
#
loop_
_entity.id
_entity.type
_entity.pdbx_description
1 polymer ?
#
loop_
_entity_poly.entity_id
_entity_poly.type
_entity_poly.pdbx_seq_one_letter_code
_entity_poly.pdbx_strand_id
1 'polypeptide(L)'
;MASFTTVFLAELGDKTQLAALLLSAQSGRPLLVFVGASLALICSSLVGVLLGRWLARIMPARQLERLAGILMVGLGLWLGRQAVLQLGTPSLDLPLT
;
A
#
# COMPACT_ATOMS: atom_id res chain seq x y z
N MET A 1 -2.03 20.66 10.74
CA MET A 1 -1.59 19.72 11.80
C MET A 1 -2.44 18.45 11.84
N ALA A 2 -3.77 18.53 11.86
CA ALA A 2 -4.63 17.34 11.85
C ALA A 2 -4.39 16.37 10.68
N SER A 3 -4.22 16.86 9.45
CA SER A 3 -3.98 16.00 8.26
C SER A 3 -2.69 15.19 8.35
N PHE A 4 -1.61 15.75 8.92
CA PHE A 4 -0.36 15.01 9.13
C PHE A 4 -0.58 13.90 10.15
N THR A 5 -1.22 14.18 11.29
CA THR A 5 -1.49 13.17 12.31
C THR A 5 -2.40 12.06 11.79
N THR A 6 -3.47 12.40 11.04
CA THR A 6 -4.39 11.41 10.46
C THR A 6 -3.69 10.53 9.42
N VAL A 7 -2.91 11.12 8.51
CA VAL A 7 -2.17 10.36 7.49
C VAL A 7 -1.05 9.55 8.14
N PHE A 8 -0.30 10.12 9.08
CA PHE A 8 0.74 9.41 9.80
C PHE A 8 0.19 8.21 10.57
N LEU A 9 -0.95 8.35 11.23
CA LEU A 9 -1.60 7.24 11.92
C LEU A 9 -2.18 6.20 10.95
N ALA A 10 -2.62 6.61 9.77
CA ALA A 10 -3.08 5.71 8.71
C ALA A 10 -1.93 4.96 8.02
N GLU A 11 -0.75 5.57 7.92
CA GLU A 11 0.45 5.01 7.27
C GLU A 11 1.36 4.26 8.25
N LEU A 12 1.21 4.48 9.56
CA LEU A 12 1.95 3.77 10.61
C LEU A 12 1.55 2.31 10.64
N GLY A 13 2.52 1.42 10.38
CA GLY A 13 2.26 -0.01 10.39
C GLY A 13 1.62 -0.54 9.10
N ASP A 14 1.77 0.19 7.98
CA ASP A 14 1.46 -0.41 6.69
C ASP A 14 2.26 -1.72 6.50
N LYS A 15 1.66 -2.64 5.74
CA LYS A 15 2.20 -3.98 5.49
C LYS A 15 3.61 -3.94 4.94
N THR A 16 3.97 -2.91 4.18
CA THR A 16 5.33 -2.71 3.68
C THR A 16 6.33 -2.40 4.79
N GLN A 17 5.97 -1.60 5.81
CA GLN A 17 6.82 -1.30 6.96
C GLN A 17 7.02 -2.54 7.85
N LEU A 18 5.96 -3.30 8.10
CA LEU A 18 6.05 -4.56 8.85
C LEU A 18 6.90 -5.61 8.12
N ALA A 19 6.76 -5.72 6.80
CA ALA A 19 7.58 -6.63 5.99
C ALA A 19 9.07 -6.25 6.04
N ALA A 20 9.40 -4.96 5.95
CA ALA A 20 10.78 -4.49 6.07
C ALA A 20 11.38 -4.75 7.46
N LEU A 21 10.60 -4.52 8.53
CA LEU A 21 11.01 -4.82 9.91
C LEU A 21 11.25 -6.31 10.13
N LEU A 22 10.33 -7.17 9.67
CA LEU A 22 10.47 -8.63 9.78
C LEU A 22 11.66 -9.15 8.98
N LEU A 23 11.86 -8.65 7.76
CA LEU A 23 13.00 -9.01 6.93
C LEU A 23 14.31 -8.57 7.57
N SER A 24 14.35 -7.39 8.18
CA SER A 24 15.51 -6.89 8.95
C SER A 24 15.80 -7.76 10.16
N ALA A 25 14.76 -8.17 10.89
CA ALA A 25 14.87 -9.04 12.06
C ALA A 25 15.37 -10.45 11.68
N GLN A 26 14.89 -11.02 10.57
CA GLN A 26 15.28 -12.35 10.11
C GLN A 26 16.68 -12.39 9.49
N SER A 27 17.06 -11.34 8.75
CA SER A 27 18.33 -11.33 7.99
C SER A 27 19.55 -11.08 8.88
N GLY A 28 19.35 -10.56 10.10
CA GLY A 28 20.44 -10.14 10.99
C GLY A 28 21.33 -9.01 10.43
N ARG A 29 20.94 -8.42 9.29
CA ARG A 29 21.72 -7.45 8.50
C ARG A 29 20.84 -6.25 8.12
N PRO A 30 20.56 -5.34 9.07
CA PRO A 30 19.59 -4.25 8.88
C PRO A 30 19.97 -3.31 7.72
N LEU A 31 21.26 -3.06 7.51
CA LEU A 31 21.76 -2.20 6.42
C LEU A 31 21.44 -2.76 5.03
N LEU A 32 21.55 -4.07 4.84
CA LEU A 32 21.24 -4.72 3.56
C LEU A 32 19.75 -4.67 3.25
N VAL A 33 18.91 -4.86 4.27
CA VAL A 33 17.45 -4.75 4.12
C VAL A 33 17.03 -3.32 3.82
N PHE A 34 17.65 -2.34 4.49
CA PHE A 34 17.41 -0.93 4.21
C PHE A 34 17.76 -0.56 2.77
N VAL A 35 18.92 -0.98 2.27
CA VAL A 35 19.34 -0.70 0.89
C VAL A 35 18.42 -1.43 -0.11
N GLY A 36 18.08 -2.68 0.15
CA GLY A 36 17.16 -3.45 -0.70
C GLY A 36 15.76 -2.84 -0.78
N ALA A 37 15.18 -2.48 0.36
CA ALA A 37 13.87 -1.82 0.43
C ALA A 37 13.90 -0.43 -0.23
N SER A 38 14.97 0.33 -0.03
CA SER A 38 15.17 1.63 -0.68
C SER A 38 15.24 1.49 -2.20
N LEU A 39 16.02 0.53 -2.71
CA LEU A 39 16.11 0.24 -4.14
C LEU A 39 14.77 -0.21 -4.71
N ALA A 40 14.05 -1.09 -3.99
CA ALA A 40 12.71 -1.52 -4.41
C ALA A 40 11.74 -0.33 -4.51
N LEU A 41 11.77 0.58 -3.54
CA LEU A 41 10.95 1.79 -3.53
C LEU A 41 11.30 2.72 -4.71
N ILE A 42 12.60 2.95 -4.96
CA ILE A 42 13.07 3.77 -6.09
C ILE A 42 12.62 3.16 -7.41
N CYS A 43 12.82 1.85 -7.61
CA CYS A 43 12.41 1.16 -8.82
C CYS A 43 10.89 1.23 -9.02
N SER A 44 10.10 0.95 -7.98
CA SER A 44 8.65 1.03 -8.04
C SER A 44 8.16 2.44 -8.37
N SER A 45 8.73 3.46 -7.71
CA SER A 45 8.42 4.87 -7.96
C SER A 45 8.80 5.28 -9.38
N LEU A 46 9.96 4.84 -9.86
CA LEU A 46 10.44 5.15 -11.22
C LEU A 46 9.48 4.59 -12.27
N VAL A 47 9.05 3.33 -12.12
CA VAL A 47 8.04 2.71 -12.99
C VAL A 47 6.73 3.49 -12.94
N GLY A 48 6.26 3.84 -11.73
CA GLY A 48 5.05 4.63 -11.55
C GLY A 48 5.11 6.01 -12.23
N VAL A 49 6.23 6.72 -12.10
CA VAL A 49 6.43 8.03 -12.74
C VAL A 49 6.53 7.89 -14.25
N LEU A 50 7.24 6.88 -14.78
CA LEU A 50 7.34 6.66 -16.23
C LEU A 50 5.95 6.38 -16.84
N LEU A 51 5.19 5.48 -16.23
CA LEU A 51 3.83 5.16 -16.66
C LEU A 51 2.90 6.38 -16.52
N GLY A 52 2.97 7.10 -15.40
CA GLY A 52 2.19 8.31 -15.18
C GLY A 52 2.50 9.41 -16.20
N ARG A 53 3.78 9.63 -16.52
CA ARG A 53 4.20 10.58 -17.56
C ARG A 53 3.74 10.17 -18.95
N TRP A 54 3.80 8.87 -19.26
CA TRP A 54 3.29 8.35 -20.53
C TRP A 54 1.78 8.55 -20.65
N LEU A 55 1.03 8.23 -19.60
CA LEU A 55 -0.42 8.38 -19.57
C LEU A 55 -0.85 9.86 -19.64
N ALA A 56 -0.12 10.75 -18.97
CA ALA A 56 -0.36 12.20 -19.00
C ALA A 56 -0.10 12.85 -20.37
N ARG A 57 0.67 12.20 -21.26
CA ARG A 57 0.84 12.66 -22.65
C ARG A 57 -0.34 12.30 -23.54
N ILE A 58 -1.04 11.21 -23.22
CA ILE A 58 -2.14 10.67 -24.04
C ILE A 58 -3.49 11.21 -23.56
N MET A 59 -3.64 11.46 -22.26
CA MET A 59 -4.90 11.90 -21.67
C MET A 59 -4.82 13.31 -21.08
N PRO A 60 -5.87 14.14 -21.23
CA PRO A 60 -5.96 15.43 -20.56
C PRO A 60 -5.99 15.26 -19.03
N ALA A 61 -5.29 16.13 -18.31
CA ALA A 61 -5.11 16.07 -16.85
C ALA A 61 -6.44 15.87 -16.08
N ARG A 62 -7.52 16.51 -16.55
CA ARG A 62 -8.85 16.44 -15.93
C ARG A 62 -9.55 15.07 -16.04
N GLN A 63 -9.14 14.24 -17.00
CA GLN A 63 -9.60 12.84 -17.10
C GLN A 63 -8.76 11.94 -16.19
N LEU A 64 -7.45 12.18 -16.13
CA LEU A 64 -6.54 11.43 -15.26
C LEU A 64 -6.89 11.62 -13.77
N GLU A 65 -7.20 12.85 -13.37
CA GLU A 65 -7.60 13.18 -12.00
C GLU A 65 -8.94 12.52 -11.61
N ARG A 66 -9.93 12.54 -12.52
CA ARG A 66 -11.20 11.83 -12.33
C ARG A 66 -11.01 10.32 -12.23
N LEU A 67 -10.17 9.74 -13.09
CA LEU A 67 -9.87 8.32 -13.07
C LEU A 67 -9.22 7.92 -11.74
N ALA A 68 -8.24 8.70 -11.27
CA ALA A 68 -7.59 8.47 -9.98
C ALA A 68 -8.60 8.53 -8.82
N GLY A 69 -9.49 9.53 -8.82
CA GLY A 69 -10.55 9.64 -7.80
C GLY A 69 -11.52 8.44 -7.82
N ILE A 70 -11.97 8.01 -8.99
CA ILE A 70 -12.86 6.85 -9.14
C ILE A 70 -12.17 5.57 -8.67
N LEU A 71 -10.91 5.36 -9.05
CA LEU A 71 -10.12 4.22 -8.60
C LEU A 71 -9.94 4.23 -7.07
N MET A 72 -9.67 5.40 -6.49
CA MET A 72 -9.51 5.55 -5.04
C MET A 72 -10.78 5.18 -4.28
N VAL A 73 -11.94 5.69 -4.71
CA VAL A 73 -13.24 5.37 -4.11
C VAL A 73 -13.59 3.89 -4.31
N GLY A 74 -13.36 3.34 -5.51
CA GLY A 74 -13.61 1.94 -5.81
C GLY A 74 -12.76 0.98 -4.98
N LEU A 75 -11.47 1.25 -4.85
CA LEU A 75 -10.55 0.49 -3.99
C LEU A 75 -10.95 0.61 -2.52
N GLY A 76 -11.30 1.80 -2.06
CA GLY A 76 -11.78 2.02 -0.68
C GLY A 76 -13.04 1.22 -0.36
N LEU A 77 -14.03 1.23 -1.26
CA LEU A 77 -15.25 0.44 -1.11
C LEU A 77 -14.98 -1.07 -1.13
N TRP A 78 -14.08 -1.53 -2.01
CA TRP A 78 -13.70 -2.94 -2.05
C TRP A 78 -12.97 -3.36 -0.77
N LEU A 79 -11.95 -2.63 -0.35
CA LEU A 79 -11.24 -2.89 0.92
C LEU A 79 -12.19 -2.89 2.11
N GLY A 80 -13.11 -1.92 2.16
CA GLY A 80 -14.16 -1.88 3.18
C GLY A 80 -15.06 -3.12 3.15
N ARG A 81 -15.49 -3.56 1.95
CA ARG A 81 -16.27 -4.80 1.80
C ARG A 81 -15.49 -6.02 2.27
N GLN A 82 -14.21 -6.13 1.91
CA GLN A 82 -13.36 -7.24 2.37
C GLN A 82 -13.28 -7.25 3.90
N ALA A 83 -13.00 -6.10 4.52
CA ALA A 83 -12.94 -5.97 5.97
C ALA A 83 -14.25 -6.39 6.64
N VAL A 84 -15.41 -5.96 6.11
CA VAL A 84 -16.72 -6.34 6.64
C VAL A 84 -17.01 -7.84 6.49
N LEU A 85 -16.69 -8.42 5.34
CA LEU A 85 -16.87 -9.87 5.12
C LEU A 85 -15.99 -10.71 6.05
N GLN A 86 -14.77 -10.24 6.31
CA GLN A 86 -13.80 -10.91 7.17
C GLN A 86 -14.19 -10.85 8.65
N LEU A 87 -14.92 -9.81 9.07
CA LEU A 87 -15.54 -9.72 10.40
C LEU A 87 -16.76 -10.63 10.56
N GLY A 88 -17.46 -10.96 9.46
CA GLY A 88 -18.66 -11.80 9.45
C GLY A 88 -18.39 -13.30 9.37
N THR A 89 -17.16 -13.72 9.07
CA THR A 89 -16.73 -15.12 9.10
C THR A 89 -15.89 -15.37 10.35
N PRO A 90 -16.50 -15.67 11.52
CA PRO A 90 -15.74 -16.20 12.64
C PRO A 90 -15.18 -17.55 12.19
N SER A 91 -13.86 -17.61 11.98
CA SER A 91 -13.12 -18.85 11.84
C SER A 91 -13.29 -19.65 13.12
N LEU A 92 -14.34 -20.49 13.18
CA LEU A 92 -14.40 -21.63 14.10
C LEU A 92 -13.43 -22.71 13.59
N ASP A 93 -12.16 -22.34 13.49
CA ASP A 93 -11.06 -23.30 13.44
C ASP A 93 -10.84 -23.76 14.88
N LEU A 94 -11.80 -24.51 15.41
CA LEU A 94 -11.60 -25.34 16.59
C LEU A 94 -10.64 -26.44 16.14
N PRO A 95 -9.40 -26.52 16.69
CA PRO A 95 -8.57 -27.68 16.48
C PRO A 95 -9.22 -28.86 17.22
N LEU A 96 -10.09 -29.58 16.50
CA LEU A 96 -10.43 -30.96 16.81
C LEU A 96 -9.64 -31.84 15.85
N THR A 97 -8.30 -31.87 16.02
CA THR A 97 -7.38 -33.02 15.83
C THR A 97 -5.95 -32.57 16.07
#